data_AF-A0A7C9HRB6-F1
#
_entry.id   AF-A0A7C9HRB6-F1
#
_cell.length_a   1.000
_cell.length_b   1.000
_cell.length_c   1.000
_cell.angle_alpha   90.00
_cell.angle_beta   90.00
_cell.angle_gamma   90.00
#
_symmetry.space_group_name_H-M   'P 1'
#
loop_
_entity.id
_entity.type
_entity.pdbx_description
1 polymer ?
#
loop_
_entity_poly.entity_id
_entity_poly.type
_entity_poly.pdbx_seq_one_letter_code
_entity_poly.pdbx_strand_id
1 'polypeptide(L)' 'MKKLEKVQEISYKNHILTKLVDGFGQESVIIDNDFEKEFTSIADAKRVINGLKPMYEFI' A
#
# COMPACT_ATOMS: atom_id res chain seq x y z
N MET A 1 10.38 16.96 -1.57
CA MET A 1 10.15 15.51 -1.35
C MET A 1 8.89 15.38 -0.52
N LYS A 2 7.83 14.70 -0.99
CA LYS A 2 6.69 14.38 -0.13
C LYS A 2 7.23 13.54 1.04
N LYS A 3 7.02 14.00 2.28
CA LYS A 3 7.37 13.22 3.46
C LYS A 3 6.35 12.09 3.56
N LEU A 4 6.77 10.85 3.36
CA LEU A 4 5.97 9.66 3.56
C LEU A 4 6.43 9.00 4.85
N GLU A 5 5.50 8.83 5.79
CA GLU A 5 5.77 8.18 7.07
C GLU A 5 5.20 6.76 7.06
N LYS A 6 6.04 5.78 7.41
CA LYS A 6 5.59 4.40 7.63
C LYS A 6 4.78 4.35 8.92
N VAL A 7 3.51 4.00 8.82
CA VAL A 7 2.60 3.91 9.99
C VAL A 7 2.32 2.47 10.40
N GLN A 8 2.37 1.52 9.46
CA GLN A 8 2.10 0.12 9.76
C GLN A 8 2.79 -0.79 8.75
N GLU A 9 3.33 -1.91 9.21
CA GLU A 9 3.81 -3.00 8.36
C GLU A 9 3.13 -4.31 8.76
N ILE A 10 2.68 -5.09 7.77
CA ILE A 10 2.14 -6.44 7.99
C ILE A 10 2.69 -7.42 6.97
N SER A 11 2.85 -8.68 7.37
CA SER A 11 3.18 -9.75 6.44
C SER A 11 1.92 -10.43 5.90
N TYR A 12 1.89 -10.72 4.59
CA TYR A 12 0.81 -11.47 3.95
C TYR A 12 1.32 -12.30 2.79
N LYS A 13 1.18 -13.63 2.85
CA LYS A 13 1.60 -14.58 1.79
C LYS A 13 3.02 -14.32 1.26
N ASN A 14 3.99 -14.21 2.16
CA ASN A 14 5.40 -13.90 1.87
C ASN A 14 5.70 -12.48 1.34
N HIS A 15 4.70 -11.60 1.32
CA HIS A 15 4.88 -10.18 1.02
C HIS A 15 4.82 -9.32 2.28
N ILE A 16 5.48 -8.16 2.25
CA ILE A 16 5.37 -7.12 3.26
C ILE A 16 4.51 -5.98 2.71
N LEU A 17 3.40 -5.71 3.39
CA LEU A 17 2.50 -4.61 3.09
C LEU A 17 2.83 -3.46 4.04
N THR A 18 3.22 -2.32 3.48
CA THR A 18 3.55 -1.12 4.26
C THR A 18 2.49 -0.06 4.03
N LYS A 19 1.82 0.36 5.10
CA LYS A 19 0.94 1.52 5.09
C LYS A 19 1.76 2.79 5.31
N LEU A 20 1.52 3.77 4.46
CA LEU A 20 2.15 5.07 4.43
C LEU A 20 1.13 6.16 4.69
N VAL A 21 1.60 7.28 5.26
CA VAL A 21 0.84 8.52 5.38
C VAL A 21 1.69 9.66 4.83
N ASP A 22 1.11 10.49 3.96
CA ASP A 22 1.79 11.67 3.43
C ASP A 22 1.61 12.92 4.32
N GLY A 23 2.27 14.02 3.96
CA GLY A 23 2.20 15.27 4.71
C GLY A 23 0.81 15.93 4.77
N PHE A 24 -0.18 15.44 4.01
CA PHE A 24 -1.57 15.88 4.02
C PHE A 24 -2.49 14.89 4.77
N GLY A 25 -1.94 13.82 5.34
CA GLY A 25 -2.71 12.77 6.00
C GLY A 25 -3.32 11.76 5.03
N GLN A 26 -2.97 11.79 3.73
CA GLN A 26 -3.43 10.80 2.77
C GLN A 26 -2.75 9.46 3.06
N GLU A 27 -3.55 8.41 3.18
CA GLU A 27 -3.06 7.06 3.41
C GLU A 27 -2.87 6.31 2.09
N SER A 28 -1.80 5.53 2.01
CA SER A 28 -1.57 4.59 0.92
C SER A 28 -0.89 3.32 1.41
N VAL A 29 -0.84 2.29 0.57
CA VAL A 29 -0.20 1.01 0.88
C VAL A 29 0.70 0.60 -0.26
N ILE A 30 1.90 0.12 0.04
CA ILE A 30 2.84 -0.45 -0.93
C ILE A 30 3.13 -1.91 -0.59
N ILE A 31 3.54 -2.68 -1.59
CA ILE A 31 3.93 -4.10 -1.47
C ILE A 31 5.45 -4.19 -1.63
N ASP A 32 6.13 -4.88 -0.72
CA ASP A 32 7.58 -5.18 -0.78
C ASP A 32 8.50 -3.97 -0.99
N ASN A 33 8.12 -2.82 -0.43
CA ASN A 33 8.78 -1.53 -0.63
C ASN A 33 8.81 -1.06 -2.11
N ASP A 34 7.89 -1.53 -2.96
CA ASP A 34 7.66 -1.01 -4.31
C ASP A 34 6.85 0.30 -4.24
N PHE A 35 7.55 1.43 -4.32
CA PHE A 35 6.94 2.76 -4.32
C PHE A 35 6.39 3.18 -5.70
N GLU A 36 6.58 2.39 -6.76
CA GLU A 36 5.96 2.69 -8.07
C GLU A 36 4.49 2.26 -8.10
N LYS A 37 4.05 1.43 -7.15
CA LYS A 37 2.69 0.91 -7.05
C LYS A 37 2.11 1.11 -5.67
N GLU A 38 1.31 2.16 -5.55
CA GLU A 38 0.52 2.46 -4.37
C GLU A 38 -0.91 1.92 -4.50
N PHE A 39 -1.47 1.49 -3.36
CA PHE A 39 -2.83 0.99 -3.23
C PHE A 39 -3.59 1.82 -2.20
N THR A 40 -4.88 2.02 -2.45
CA THR A 40 -5.77 2.76 -1.54
C THR A 40 -5.90 2.10 -0.18
N SER A 41 -5.71 0.77 -0.09
CA SER A 41 -5.86 0.04 1.16
C SER A 41 -5.08 -1.27 1.22
N ILE A 42 -4.92 -1.81 2.43
CA ILE A 42 -4.37 -3.16 2.65
C ILE A 42 -5.23 -4.21 1.96
N ALA A 43 -6.56 -4.00 1.90
CA ALA A 43 -7.46 -4.93 1.24
C ALA A 43 -7.20 -4.97 -0.27
N ASP A 44 -6.99 -3.81 -0.91
CA ASP A 44 -6.65 -3.72 -2.32
C ASP A 44 -5.31 -4.38 -2.64
N ALA A 45 -4.28 -4.11 -1.83
CA ALA A 45 -2.99 -4.75 -1.98
C ALA A 45 -3.08 -6.29 -1.81
N LYS A 46 -3.90 -6.78 -0.86
CA LYS A 46 -4.19 -8.22 -0.74
C LYS A 46 -4.90 -8.80 -1.96
N ARG A 47 -5.80 -8.04 -2.61
CA ARG A 47 -6.45 -8.49 -3.85
C ARG A 47 -5.42 -8.71 -4.95
N VAL A 48 -4.49 -7.77 -5.11
CA VAL A 48 -3.42 -7.87 -6.11
C VAL A 48 -2.48 -9.04 -5.84
N ILE A 49 -2.09 -9.27 -4.59
CA ILE A 49 -1.31 -10.47 -4.20
C ILE A 49 -2.06 -11.77 -4.53
N ASN A 50 -3.40 -11.75 -4.50
CA ASN A 50 -4.23 -12.89 -4.90
C ASN A 50 -4.51 -12.96 -6.42
N GLY A 51 -3.85 -12.15 -7.24
CA GLY A 51 -4.04 -12.11 -8.70
C GLY A 51 -5.34 -11.43 -9.14
N LEU A 52 -5.99 -10.67 -8.26
CA LEU A 52 -7.20 -9.92 -8.56
C LEU A 52 -6.88 -8.44 -8.80
N LYS A 53 -7.77 -7.74 -9.52
CA LYS A 53 -7.70 -6.28 -9.61
C LYS A 53 -8.04 -5.63 -8.26
N PRO A 54 -7.41 -4.49 -7.91
CA PRO A 54 -7.85 -3.69 -6.77
C PRO A 54 -9.30 -3.25 -6.99
N MET A 55 -10.04 -3.05 -5.90
CA MET A 55 -11.40 -2.53 -5.93
C MET A 55 -11.41 -1.03 -6.20
N TYR A 56 -10.42 -0.31 -5.66
CA TYR A 56 -10.22 1.12 -5.88
C TYR A 56 -8.84 1.37 -6.51
N GLU A 57 -8.80 2.28 -7.47
CA GLU A 57 -7.54 2.80 -7.99
C GLU A 57 -7.01 3.87 -7.05
N PHE A 58 -5.70 3.85 -6.83
CA PHE A 58 -5.01 4.94 -6.16
C PHE A 58 -4.81 6.06 -7.18
N ILE A 59 -5.32 7.26 -6.87
CA ILE A 59 -5.29 8.46 -7.74
C ILE A 59 -4.40 9.55 -7.16
#